data_AF-A0A679IQE2-F1
#
_entry.id   AF-A0A679IQE2-F1
#
_cell.length_a   1.000
_cell.length_b   1.000
_cell.length_c   1.000
_cell.angle_alpha   90.00
_cell.angle_beta   90.00
_cell.angle_gamma   90.00
#
_symmetry.space_group_name_H-M   'P 1'
#
loop_
_entity.id
_entity.type
_entity.pdbx_description
1 polymer ?
#
loop_
_entity_poly.entity_id
_entity_poly.type
_entity_poly.pdbx_seq_one_letter_code
_entity_poly.pdbx_strand_id
1 'polypeptide(L)'
;MSGQTLAQAQKAYRIGDPDGEYAIFDPTGSRLFPGRWNTPASPMIYASADYSTSMLEKLVHGSGRLPPNQHYVEILLSAGLSYEVLSQPAVPGWDHPDCNASRTFGETWHRSRRSLLLFVPSVVARVSTNILINPDHPDFGRITVGLHQPCWWDNRLFERPGSPASSPPVHAARPLDTPSGIGEPGEARPMEP
;
A
#
# COMPACT_ATOMS: atom_id res chain seq x y z
N MET A 1 -9.57 -24.32 5.70
CA MET A 1 -8.75 -23.79 6.81
C MET A 1 -9.66 -22.88 7.62
N SER A 2 -9.72 -23.06 8.94
CA SER A 2 -10.55 -22.19 9.81
C SER A 2 -9.82 -20.87 10.06
N GLY A 3 -10.55 -19.76 10.02
CA GLY A 3 -9.99 -18.43 10.28
C GLY A 3 -9.40 -18.35 11.69
N GLN A 4 -8.14 -17.93 11.77
CA GLN A 4 -7.45 -17.59 13.02
C GLN A 4 -7.74 -16.12 13.37
N THR A 5 -7.38 -15.68 14.58
CA THR A 5 -7.47 -14.26 14.96
C THR A 5 -6.11 -13.73 15.38
N LEU A 6 -5.79 -12.50 14.97
CA LEU A 6 -4.52 -11.88 15.33
C LEU A 6 -4.41 -11.73 16.85
N ALA A 7 -3.40 -12.36 17.46
CA ALA A 7 -3.15 -12.26 18.90
C ALA A 7 -2.69 -10.87 19.34
N GLN A 8 -2.03 -10.14 18.42
CA GLN A 8 -1.51 -8.80 18.64
C GLN A 8 -1.68 -7.96 17.38
N ALA A 9 -1.66 -6.64 17.55
CA ALA A 9 -1.72 -5.74 16.40
C ALA A 9 -0.47 -5.93 15.52
N GLN A 10 -0.68 -5.82 14.21
CA GLN A 10 0.38 -5.88 13.20
C GLN A 10 0.31 -4.68 12.29
N LYS A 11 1.44 -4.34 11.68
CA LYS A 11 1.51 -3.32 10.64
C LYS A 11 1.55 -3.98 9.27
N ALA A 12 0.95 -3.33 8.30
CA ALA A 12 1.10 -3.64 6.90
C ALA A 12 1.36 -2.35 6.13
N TYR A 13 1.97 -2.45 4.96
CA TYR A 13 2.36 -1.32 4.15
C TYR A 13 1.79 -1.46 2.75
N ARG A 14 1.38 -0.34 2.16
CA ARG A 14 0.95 -0.28 0.77
C ARG A 14 1.44 1.00 0.14
N ILE A 15 1.95 0.92 -1.07
CA ILE A 15 2.42 2.07 -1.85
C ILE A 15 1.43 2.39 -2.95
N GLY A 16 1.17 3.68 -3.17
CA GLY A 16 0.34 4.20 -4.25
C GLY A 16 0.64 5.66 -4.52
N ASP A 17 -0.16 6.26 -5.40
CA ASP A 17 -0.11 7.69 -5.70
C ASP A 17 -1.28 8.38 -4.95
N PRO A 18 -1.02 9.31 -4.04
CA PRO A 18 -2.08 10.02 -3.32
C PRO A 18 -2.88 10.97 -4.23
N ASP A 19 -2.31 11.40 -5.36
CA ASP A 19 -2.96 12.22 -6.38
C ASP A 19 -3.55 11.36 -7.52
N GLY A 20 -3.53 10.03 -7.37
CA GLY A 20 -4.13 9.09 -8.30
C GLY A 20 -5.66 9.17 -8.31
N GLU A 21 -6.29 8.57 -9.32
CA GLU A 21 -7.76 8.54 -9.46
C GLU A 21 -8.48 7.91 -8.24
N TYR A 22 -7.80 7.00 -7.55
CA TYR A 22 -8.31 6.31 -6.37
C TYR A 22 -7.33 6.46 -5.22
N ALA A 23 -7.87 6.57 -4.00
CA ALA A 23 -7.06 6.60 -2.78
C ALA A 23 -6.14 5.38 -2.69
N ILE A 24 -4.98 5.54 -2.04
CA ILE A 24 -3.99 4.45 -1.92
C ILE A 24 -4.64 3.18 -1.34
N PHE A 25 -5.45 3.32 -0.29
CA PHE A 25 -6.18 2.22 0.35
C PHE A 25 -7.56 1.99 -0.30
N ASP A 26 -7.57 1.64 -1.59
CA ASP A 26 -8.78 1.34 -2.36
C ASP A 26 -8.60 0.07 -3.22
N PRO A 27 -9.62 -0.80 -3.35
CA PRO A 27 -9.52 -2.04 -4.12
C PRO A 27 -9.70 -1.87 -5.63
N THR A 28 -10.14 -0.70 -6.13
CA THR A 28 -10.52 -0.48 -7.54
C THR A 28 -9.38 -0.76 -8.51
N GLY A 29 -8.14 -0.43 -8.14
CA GLY A 29 -6.96 -0.76 -8.95
C GLY A 29 -6.85 -2.25 -9.25
N SER A 30 -7.14 -3.11 -8.27
CA SER A 30 -7.14 -4.58 -8.46
C SER A 30 -8.36 -5.08 -9.25
N ARG A 31 -9.46 -4.32 -9.26
CA ARG A 31 -10.64 -4.62 -10.08
C ARG A 31 -10.34 -4.40 -11.57
N LEU A 32 -9.73 -3.26 -11.88
CA LEU A 32 -9.40 -2.84 -13.24
C LEU A 32 -8.19 -3.62 -13.79
N PHE A 33 -7.18 -3.84 -12.94
CA PHE A 33 -5.94 -4.52 -13.28
C PHE A 33 -5.68 -5.65 -12.27
N PRO A 34 -6.24 -6.85 -12.49
CA PRO A 34 -6.16 -7.95 -11.55
C PRO A 34 -4.73 -8.42 -11.30
N GLY A 35 -4.35 -8.49 -10.03
CA GLY A 35 -3.08 -9.02 -9.58
C GLY A 35 -3.04 -10.55 -9.60
N ARG A 36 -2.04 -11.09 -8.89
CA ARG A 36 -1.79 -12.54 -8.79
C ARG A 36 -2.92 -13.31 -8.11
N TRP A 37 -3.58 -12.71 -7.12
CA TRP A 37 -4.51 -13.39 -6.23
C TRP A 37 -5.97 -13.01 -6.48
N ASN A 38 -6.28 -12.24 -7.52
CA ASN A 38 -7.65 -11.81 -7.74
C ASN A 38 -8.05 -11.79 -9.21
N THR A 39 -9.35 -11.79 -9.42
CA THR A 39 -10.01 -11.50 -10.70
C THR A 39 -10.75 -10.16 -10.62
N PRO A 40 -11.25 -9.60 -11.73
CA PRO A 40 -12.09 -8.40 -11.68
C PRO A 40 -13.35 -8.57 -10.81
N ALA A 41 -13.82 -9.81 -10.64
CA ALA A 41 -14.98 -10.15 -9.82
C ALA A 41 -14.66 -10.28 -8.31
N SER A 42 -13.39 -10.16 -7.92
CA SER A 42 -12.93 -10.35 -6.54
C SER A 42 -11.89 -9.31 -6.14
N PRO A 43 -12.18 -7.99 -6.26
CA PRO A 43 -11.18 -6.97 -6.02
C PRO A 43 -10.70 -6.97 -4.56
N MET A 44 -9.38 -6.82 -4.37
CA MET A 44 -8.70 -6.91 -3.07
C MET A 44 -7.73 -5.75 -2.86
N ILE A 45 -7.49 -5.41 -1.60
CA ILE A 45 -6.39 -4.52 -1.25
C ILE A 45 -5.15 -5.37 -0.96
N TYR A 46 -4.12 -5.18 -1.78
CA TYR A 46 -2.78 -5.76 -1.60
C TYR A 46 -1.93 -4.85 -0.72
N ALA A 47 -1.31 -5.44 0.30
CA ALA A 47 -0.31 -4.83 1.16
C ALA A 47 0.86 -5.82 1.38
N SER A 48 1.92 -5.38 2.04
CA SER A 48 3.02 -6.24 2.50
C SER A 48 3.21 -6.11 4.00
N ALA A 49 3.70 -7.17 4.65
CA ALA A 49 4.06 -7.12 6.07
C ALA A 49 5.20 -6.13 6.34
N ASP A 50 6.12 -5.98 5.38
CA ASP A 50 7.28 -5.12 5.48
C ASP A 50 7.26 -4.02 4.40
N TYR A 51 7.68 -2.81 4.78
CA TYR A 51 7.77 -1.67 3.86
C TYR A 51 8.71 -1.95 2.67
N SER A 52 9.86 -2.59 2.93
CA SER A 52 10.84 -2.96 1.90
C SER A 52 10.26 -3.91 0.85
N THR A 53 9.39 -4.85 1.26
CA THR A 53 8.69 -5.74 0.32
C THR A 53 7.72 -4.94 -0.55
N SER A 54 6.96 -4.00 0.01
CA SER A 54 6.10 -3.12 -0.79
C SER A 54 6.88 -2.30 -1.81
N MET A 55 8.07 -1.81 -1.44
CA MET A 55 8.97 -1.12 -2.38
C MET A 55 9.42 -2.06 -3.51
N LEU A 56 9.86 -3.27 -3.18
CA LEU A 56 10.35 -4.21 -4.18
C LEU A 56 9.24 -4.69 -5.14
N GLU A 57 8.02 -4.90 -4.63
CA GLU A 57 6.84 -5.18 -5.44
C GLU A 57 6.57 -4.04 -6.44
N LYS A 58 6.68 -2.77 -6.02
CA LYS A 58 6.53 -1.62 -6.94
C LYS A 58 7.60 -1.56 -8.02
N LEU A 59 8.86 -1.85 -7.67
CA LEU A 59 9.96 -1.88 -8.64
C LEU A 59 9.74 -2.94 -9.71
N VAL A 60 9.35 -4.16 -9.31
CA VAL A 60 9.11 -5.27 -10.24
C VAL A 60 7.91 -4.97 -11.14
N HIS A 61 6.78 -4.50 -10.57
CA HIS A 61 5.60 -4.17 -11.36
C HIS A 61 5.84 -3.02 -12.35
N GLY A 62 6.67 -2.04 -11.98
CA GLY A 62 7.08 -0.95 -12.87
C GLY A 62 8.14 -1.35 -13.91
N SER A 63 8.58 -2.62 -13.93
CA SER A 63 9.73 -3.06 -14.75
C SER A 63 10.97 -2.16 -14.57
N GLY A 64 11.21 -1.74 -13.32
CA GLY A 64 12.29 -0.82 -12.95
C GLY A 64 11.99 0.67 -13.17
N ARG A 65 10.81 1.05 -13.68
CA ARG A 65 10.36 2.43 -13.79
C ARG A 65 9.25 2.68 -12.77
N LEU A 66 9.50 3.59 -11.83
CA LEU A 66 8.48 3.95 -10.86
C LEU A 66 7.53 4.99 -11.45
N PRO A 67 6.21 4.87 -11.21
CA PRO A 67 5.30 5.99 -11.43
C PRO A 67 5.74 7.18 -10.55
N PRO A 68 5.45 8.41 -10.97
CA PRO A 68 5.71 9.58 -10.13
C PRO A 68 4.91 9.50 -8.81
N ASN A 69 5.24 10.40 -7.88
CA ASN A 69 4.48 10.66 -6.64
C ASN A 69 4.22 9.45 -5.70
N GLN A 70 5.15 8.50 -5.61
CA GLN A 70 4.95 7.33 -4.74
C GLN A 70 4.91 7.73 -3.26
N HIS A 71 3.81 7.38 -2.60
CA HIS A 71 3.65 7.45 -1.16
C HIS A 71 3.26 6.09 -0.61
N TYR A 72 3.61 5.83 0.64
CA TYR A 72 3.13 4.67 1.38
C TYR A 72 2.10 5.07 2.42
N VAL A 73 1.19 4.16 2.72
CA VAL A 73 0.36 4.19 3.92
C VAL A 73 0.77 3.04 4.83
N GLU A 74 0.82 3.32 6.13
CA GLU A 74 0.86 2.29 7.17
C GLU A 74 -0.58 1.88 7.51
N ILE A 75 -0.84 0.58 7.51
CA ILE A 75 -2.13 -0.02 7.80
C ILE A 75 -1.99 -0.76 9.13
N LEU A 76 -2.75 -0.35 10.13
CA LEU A 76 -2.81 -1.01 11.42
C LEU A 76 -3.86 -2.12 11.39
N LEU A 77 -3.37 -3.35 11.49
CA LEU A 77 -4.16 -4.56 11.63
C LEU A 77 -4.33 -4.86 13.11
N SER A 78 -5.40 -4.36 13.71
CA SER A 78 -5.68 -4.53 15.14
C SER A 78 -5.76 -6.00 15.57
N ALA A 79 -5.49 -6.27 16.85
CA ALA A 79 -5.73 -7.60 17.42
C ALA A 79 -7.20 -8.03 17.26
N GLY A 80 -7.43 -9.34 17.13
CA GLY A 80 -8.76 -9.92 16.96
C GLY A 80 -9.34 -9.84 15.54
N LEU A 81 -8.59 -9.36 14.55
CA LEU A 81 -8.99 -9.49 13.14
C LEU A 81 -8.77 -10.93 12.66
N SER A 82 -9.70 -11.43 11.83
CA SER A 82 -9.64 -12.78 11.30
C SER A 82 -8.61 -12.89 10.17
N TYR A 83 -7.83 -13.97 10.15
CA TYR A 83 -6.85 -14.24 9.11
C TYR A 83 -6.75 -15.71 8.70
N GLU A 84 -6.29 -15.94 7.47
CA GLU A 84 -5.79 -17.23 6.98
C GLU A 84 -4.33 -17.05 6.54
N VAL A 85 -3.51 -18.11 6.67
CA VAL A 85 -2.17 -18.16 6.08
C VAL A 85 -2.21 -19.18 4.97
N LEU A 86 -1.78 -18.79 3.77
CA LEU A 86 -1.69 -19.71 2.66
C LEU A 86 -0.64 -20.79 2.93
N SER A 87 -1.10 -22.04 2.91
CA SER A 87 -0.21 -23.19 2.76
C SER A 87 0.18 -23.34 1.29
N GLN A 88 1.46 -23.10 0.95
CA GLN A 88 1.94 -23.18 -0.44
C GLN A 88 1.65 -24.54 -1.12
N PRO A 89 1.82 -25.71 -0.45
CA PRO A 89 1.45 -26.99 -1.03
C PRO A 89 -0.04 -27.13 -1.38
N ALA A 90 -0.92 -26.35 -0.75
CA ALA A 90 -2.36 -26.37 -1.02
C ALA A 90 -2.74 -25.67 -2.33
N VAL A 91 -1.82 -24.87 -2.91
CA VAL A 91 -2.02 -24.20 -4.20
C VAL A 91 -0.80 -24.41 -5.09
N PRO A 92 -0.65 -25.61 -5.70
CA PRO A 92 0.42 -25.86 -6.65
C PRO A 92 0.41 -24.84 -7.80
N GLY A 93 1.58 -24.32 -8.16
CA GLY A 93 1.71 -23.30 -9.22
C GLY A 93 1.22 -21.91 -8.83
N TRP A 94 1.05 -21.61 -7.54
CA TRP A 94 0.64 -20.27 -7.07
C TRP A 94 1.52 -19.12 -7.60
N ASP A 95 2.81 -19.39 -7.82
CA ASP A 95 3.81 -18.46 -8.29
C ASP A 95 4.03 -18.48 -9.81
N HIS A 96 3.27 -19.31 -10.53
CA HIS A 96 3.35 -19.40 -11.98
C HIS A 96 2.98 -18.05 -12.64
N PRO A 97 3.60 -17.67 -13.78
CA PRO A 97 3.35 -16.37 -14.41
C PRO A 97 1.90 -16.14 -14.88
N ASP A 98 1.17 -17.20 -15.26
CA ASP A 98 -0.23 -17.08 -15.71
C ASP A 98 -1.21 -16.73 -14.56
N CYS A 99 -0.78 -16.88 -13.31
CA CYS A 99 -1.55 -16.65 -12.09
C CYS A 99 -2.87 -17.44 -11.99
N ASN A 100 -3.09 -18.48 -12.80
CA ASN A 100 -4.38 -19.17 -12.86
C ASN A 100 -4.76 -19.83 -11.52
N ALA A 101 -3.81 -20.56 -10.93
CA ALA A 101 -4.01 -21.24 -9.65
C ALA A 101 -4.23 -20.24 -8.50
N SER A 102 -3.42 -19.19 -8.43
CA SER A 102 -3.50 -18.18 -7.36
C SER A 102 -4.75 -17.30 -7.46
N ARG A 103 -5.17 -16.91 -8.67
CA ARG A 103 -6.44 -16.17 -8.87
C ARG A 103 -7.64 -17.00 -8.49
N THR A 104 -7.68 -18.27 -8.88
CA THR A 104 -8.78 -19.18 -8.53
C THR A 104 -8.89 -19.35 -7.00
N PHE A 105 -7.75 -19.53 -6.33
CA PHE A 105 -7.70 -19.63 -4.88
C PHE A 105 -8.18 -18.33 -4.20
N GLY A 106 -7.65 -17.19 -4.62
CA GLY A 106 -7.98 -15.92 -4.00
C GLY A 106 -9.43 -15.47 -4.26
N GLU A 107 -9.99 -15.70 -5.44
CA GLU A 107 -11.41 -15.47 -5.72
C GLU A 107 -12.30 -16.31 -4.81
N THR A 108 -11.94 -17.59 -4.60
CA THR A 108 -12.65 -18.49 -3.69
C THR A 108 -12.60 -17.98 -2.26
N TRP A 109 -11.42 -17.56 -1.79
CA TRP A 109 -11.25 -16.96 -0.47
C TRP A 109 -12.09 -15.69 -0.31
N HIS A 110 -11.99 -14.76 -1.28
CA HIS A 110 -12.73 -13.49 -1.29
C HIS A 110 -14.23 -13.69 -1.14
N ARG A 111 -14.82 -14.54 -2.01
CA ARG A 111 -16.26 -14.81 -2.02
C ARG A 111 -16.74 -15.48 -0.74
N SER A 112 -15.91 -16.34 -0.16
CA SER A 112 -16.27 -17.07 1.05
C SER A 112 -16.29 -16.21 2.31
N ARG A 113 -15.61 -15.05 2.29
CA ARG A 113 -15.52 -14.11 3.43
C ARG A 113 -15.16 -14.80 4.76
N ARG A 114 -14.38 -15.90 4.71
CA ARG A 114 -14.01 -16.69 5.90
C ARG A 114 -12.98 -16.03 6.80
N SER A 115 -12.21 -15.08 6.25
CA SER A 115 -11.34 -14.20 7.00
C SER A 115 -11.25 -12.84 6.32
N LEU A 116 -10.92 -11.81 7.09
CA LEU A 116 -10.64 -10.48 6.58
C LEU A 116 -9.29 -10.43 5.86
N LEU A 117 -8.30 -11.11 6.43
CA LEU A 117 -6.92 -11.10 5.98
C LEU A 117 -6.52 -12.47 5.41
N LEU A 118 -5.71 -12.46 4.37
CA LEU A 118 -5.03 -13.65 3.87
C LEU A 118 -3.55 -13.33 3.68
N PHE A 119 -2.71 -13.97 4.47
CA PHE A 119 -1.26 -13.91 4.36
C PHE A 119 -0.80 -14.86 3.26
N VAL A 120 -0.10 -14.33 2.27
CA VAL A 120 0.42 -15.06 1.12
C VAL A 120 1.91 -14.80 0.95
N PRO A 121 2.70 -15.77 0.48
CA PRO A 121 4.11 -15.53 0.16
C PRO A 121 4.25 -14.50 -0.96
N SER A 122 5.27 -13.64 -0.87
CA SER A 122 5.67 -12.79 -2.01
C SER A 122 6.45 -13.63 -3.02
N VAL A 123 6.13 -13.49 -4.31
CA VAL A 123 6.94 -14.09 -5.40
C VAL A 123 8.28 -13.35 -5.53
N VAL A 124 8.26 -12.05 -5.26
CA VAL A 124 9.39 -11.14 -5.45
C VAL A 124 10.41 -11.30 -4.32
N ALA A 125 9.96 -11.41 -3.07
CA ALA A 125 10.79 -11.68 -1.91
C ALA A 125 10.26 -12.94 -1.20
N ARG A 126 10.80 -14.12 -1.53
CA ARG A 126 10.24 -15.43 -1.13
C ARG A 126 10.16 -15.67 0.39
N VAL A 127 10.96 -14.95 1.18
CA VAL A 127 10.93 -15.01 2.66
C VAL A 127 9.87 -14.06 3.23
N SER A 128 9.48 -13.03 2.49
CA SER A 128 8.52 -12.01 2.91
C SER A 128 7.08 -12.41 2.63
N THR A 129 6.17 -11.77 3.35
CA THR A 129 4.74 -12.03 3.28
C THR A 129 3.98 -10.81 2.74
N ASN A 130 3.14 -11.06 1.74
CA ASN A 130 2.11 -10.13 1.30
C ASN A 130 0.79 -10.42 2.03
N ILE A 131 -0.04 -9.39 2.16
CA ILE A 131 -1.29 -9.43 2.88
C ILE A 131 -2.39 -9.00 1.92
N LEU A 132 -3.37 -9.87 1.72
CA LEU A 132 -4.58 -9.58 0.98
C LEU A 132 -5.67 -9.21 1.98
N ILE A 133 -6.34 -8.08 1.75
CA ILE A 133 -7.42 -7.59 2.59
C ILE A 133 -8.70 -7.62 1.76
N ASN A 134 -9.72 -8.27 2.31
CA ASN A 134 -11.02 -8.42 1.68
C ASN A 134 -11.93 -7.22 2.02
N PRO A 135 -12.20 -6.30 1.07
CA PRO A 135 -13.05 -5.14 1.32
C PRO A 135 -14.52 -5.50 1.61
N ASP A 136 -14.95 -6.69 1.17
CA ASP A 136 -16.31 -7.19 1.32
C ASP A 136 -16.55 -7.92 2.65
N HIS A 137 -15.50 -8.10 3.46
CA HIS A 137 -15.62 -8.79 4.74
C HIS A 137 -16.28 -7.88 5.81
N PRO A 138 -17.20 -8.40 6.67
CA PRO A 138 -17.92 -7.56 7.65
C PRO A 138 -17.02 -6.75 8.60
N ASP A 139 -15.86 -7.30 8.97
CA ASP A 139 -14.88 -6.63 9.81
C ASP A 139 -13.98 -5.61 9.08
N PHE A 140 -14.15 -5.36 7.77
CA PHE A 140 -13.26 -4.48 7.00
C PHE A 140 -13.16 -3.07 7.60
N GLY A 141 -14.28 -2.54 8.11
CA GLY A 141 -14.32 -1.23 8.78
C GLY A 141 -13.50 -1.12 10.08
N ARG A 142 -12.94 -2.23 10.59
CA ARG A 142 -12.04 -2.23 11.75
C ARG A 142 -10.59 -1.96 11.38
N ILE A 143 -10.25 -1.91 10.09
CA ILE A 143 -8.91 -1.56 9.61
C ILE A 143 -8.67 -0.07 9.81
N THR A 144 -7.52 0.28 10.39
CA THR A 144 -7.09 1.68 10.52
C THR A 144 -5.96 1.96 9.56
N VAL A 145 -6.03 3.07 8.83
CA VAL A 145 -5.03 3.48 7.83
C VAL A 145 -4.47 4.83 8.25
N GLY A 146 -3.14 4.93 8.31
CA GLY A 146 -2.45 6.18 8.60
C GLY A 146 -2.43 7.14 7.41
N LEU A 147 -1.93 8.35 7.65
CA LEU A 147 -1.67 9.32 6.58
C LEU A 147 -0.62 8.76 5.60
N HIS A 148 -0.76 9.11 4.33
CA HIS A 148 0.24 8.76 3.34
C HIS A 148 1.54 9.56 3.56
N GLN A 149 2.67 8.91 3.38
CA GLN A 149 4.01 9.50 3.55
C GLN A 149 4.85 9.26 2.30
N PRO A 150 5.70 10.21 1.89
CA PRO A 150 6.48 10.06 0.66
C PRO A 150 7.43 8.87 0.74
N CYS A 151 7.54 8.11 -0.35
CA CYS A 151 8.54 7.07 -0.49
C CYS A 151 9.88 7.70 -0.94
N TRP A 152 10.91 7.55 -0.12
CA TRP A 152 12.26 7.98 -0.46
C TRP A 152 13.02 6.86 -1.16
N TRP A 153 13.27 7.03 -2.46
CA TRP A 153 13.99 6.06 -3.28
C TRP A 153 15.45 6.45 -3.42
N ASP A 154 16.35 5.47 -3.25
CA ASP A 154 17.77 5.66 -3.51
C ASP A 154 18.04 5.63 -5.02
N ASN A 155 18.65 6.68 -5.56
CA ASN A 155 18.93 6.81 -6.99
C ASN A 155 19.78 5.68 -7.56
N ARG A 156 20.63 5.06 -6.73
CA ARG A 156 21.48 3.95 -7.14
C ARG A 156 20.68 2.72 -7.59
N LEU A 157 19.39 2.67 -7.27
CA LEU A 157 18.47 1.63 -7.78
C LEU A 157 18.16 1.76 -9.28
N PHE A 158 18.35 2.95 -9.86
CA PHE A 158 17.98 3.25 -11.25
C PHE A 158 19.18 3.65 -12.12
N GLU A 159 20.28 4.07 -11.52
CA GLU A 159 21.50 4.41 -12.24
C GLU A 159 22.14 3.16 -12.86
N ARG A 160 22.55 3.26 -14.13
CA ARG A 160 23.43 2.26 -14.73
C ARG A 160 24.84 2.45 -14.18
N PRO A 161 25.56 1.36 -13.81
CA PRO A 161 26.96 1.45 -13.44
C PRO A 161 27.76 2.18 -14.53
N GLY A 162 28.40 3.31 -14.18
CA GLY A 162 29.25 4.10 -15.09
C GLY A 162 28.55 5.24 -15.86
N SER A 163 27.26 5.52 -15.62
CA SER A 163 26.64 6.76 -16.10
C SER A 163 26.89 7.92 -15.12
N PRO A 164 27.08 9.17 -15.58
CA PRO A 164 27.16 10.32 -14.67
C PRO A 164 25.84 10.42 -13.88
N ALA A 165 25.95 10.68 -12.57
CA ALA A 165 24.82 10.74 -11.66
C ALA A 165 23.70 11.63 -12.22
N SER A 166 22.54 11.06 -12.48
CA SER A 166 21.34 11.82 -12.83
C SER A 166 20.64 12.22 -11.53
N SER A 167 20.29 13.49 -11.40
CA SER A 167 19.57 13.99 -10.24
C SER A 167 18.24 13.23 -10.03
N PRO A 168 17.83 12.98 -8.77
CA PRO A 168 16.56 12.32 -8.49
C PRO A 168 15.39 13.10 -9.09
N PRO A 169 14.24 12.46 -9.38
CA PRO A 169 12.98 13.20 -9.48
C PRO A 169 12.71 13.82 -8.10
N VAL A 170 13.02 15.11 -7.97
CA VAL A 170 12.73 15.90 -6.78
C VAL A 170 11.22 16.11 -6.72
N HIS A 171 10.54 15.48 -5.76
CA HIS A 171 9.26 16.02 -5.31
C HIS A 171 9.56 17.22 -4.44
N ALA A 172 9.29 18.41 -4.97
CA ALA A 172 9.31 19.63 -4.20
C ALA A 172 8.25 19.49 -3.11
N ALA A 173 8.66 19.27 -1.86
CA ALA A 173 7.81 19.58 -0.73
C ALA A 173 7.43 21.05 -0.85
N ARG A 174 6.15 21.34 -1.14
CA ARG A 174 5.65 22.72 -1.07
C ARG A 174 5.89 23.21 0.37
N PRO A 175 6.53 24.38 0.58
CA PRO A 175 6.67 24.92 1.92
C PRO A 175 5.28 25.16 2.51
N LEU A 176 5.13 24.80 3.79
CA LEU A 176 3.94 25.15 4.58
C LEU A 176 3.75 26.66 4.53
N ASP A 177 2.55 27.10 4.12
CA ASP A 177 2.13 28.49 4.26
C ASP A 177 2.27 28.91 5.72
N THR A 178 3.08 29.95 5.95
CA THR A 178 3.17 30.62 7.23
C THR A 178 1.88 31.42 7.44
N PRO A 179 1.23 31.36 8.61
CA PRO A 179 0.05 32.18 8.85
C PRO A 179 0.48 33.65 8.98
N SER A 180 0.07 34.47 8.00
CA SER A 180 0.18 35.93 8.06
C SER A 180 -0.64 36.46 9.23
N GLY A 181 0.04 36.87 10.30
CA GLY A 181 -0.60 37.42 11.48
C GLY A 181 0.38 38.13 12.40
N ILE A 182 0.81 39.33 12.03
CA ILE A 182 1.24 40.36 12.99
C ILE A 182 0.62 41.67 12.52
N GLY A 183 -0.39 42.14 13.25
CA GLY A 183 -1.00 43.45 13.05
C GLY A 183 -0.04 44.55 13.46
N GLU A 184 -0.02 45.62 12.68
CA GLU A 184 0.74 46.83 13.01
C GLU A 184 0.14 47.56 14.23
N PRO A 185 0.97 48.20 15.07
CA PRO A 185 0.47 49.01 16.18
C PRO A 185 -0.05 50.35 15.64
N GLY A 186 -1.33 50.63 15.92
CA GLY A 186 -2.01 51.87 15.50
C GLY A 186 -1.39 53.13 16.10
N GLU A 187 -1.13 54.10 15.23
CA GLU A 187 -0.64 55.43 15.54
C GLU A 187 -1.76 56.26 16.19
N ALA A 188 -1.54 56.71 17.42
CA ALA A 188 -2.47 57.55 18.17
C ALA A 188 -2.51 58.97 17.59
N ARG A 189 -3.70 59.43 17.19
CA ARG A 189 -3.95 60.85 16.88
C ARG A 189 -4.26 61.65 18.15
N PRO A 190 -3.77 62.90 18.27
CA PRO A 190 -4.10 63.75 19.41
C PRO A 190 -5.49 64.35 19.25
N MET A 191 -6.22 64.42 20.36
CA MET A 191 -7.44 65.22 20.52
C MET A 191 -7.03 66.66 20.84
N GLU A 192 -7.52 67.61 20.05
CA GLU A 192 -7.50 69.04 20.37
C GLU A 192 -8.93 69.53 20.69
N PRO A 193 -9.06 70.66 21.43
CA PRO A 193 -10.10 70.89 22.44
C PRO A 193 -11.48 71.31 21.92
#